data_AF-A0A3B7MIA0-F1
#
_entry.id   AF-A0A3B7MIA0-F1
#
_cell.length_a   1.000
_cell.length_b   1.000
_cell.length_c   1.000
_cell.angle_alpha   90.00
_cell.angle_beta   90.00
_cell.angle_gamma   90.00
#
_symmetry.space_group_name_H-M   'P 1'
#
loop_
_entity.id
_entity.type
_entity.pdbx_description
1 polymer ?
#
loop_
_entity_poly.entity_id
_entity_poly.type
_entity_poly.pdbx_seq_one_letter_code
_entity_poly.pdbx_strand_id
1 'polypeptide(L)' 'MKTPRWTRLIDFLQREMALPTAAIDFGLKHCDEQVNLLPVVLWQYGLVSLEQLDRIFDWLETSQS' A
#
# COMPACT_ATOMS: atom_id res chain seq x y z
N MET A 1 6.55 -14.21 6.13
CA MET A 1 7.25 -14.23 4.81
C MET A 1 6.53 -13.26 3.88
N LYS A 2 7.23 -12.28 3.28
CA LYS A 2 6.58 -11.35 2.33
C LYS A 2 6.15 -12.13 1.09
N THR A 3 4.84 -12.24 0.88
CA THR A 3 4.26 -12.91 -0.29
C THR A 3 4.51 -12.10 -1.57
N PRO A 4 4.44 -12.69 -2.78
CA PRO A 4 4.61 -11.95 -4.03
C PRO A 4 3.68 -10.73 -4.16
N ARG A 5 2.50 -10.79 -3.53
CA ARG A 5 1.53 -9.69 -3.46
C ARG A 5 2.07 -8.47 -2.70
N TRP A 6 2.82 -8.69 -1.60
CA TRP A 6 3.49 -7.60 -0.87
C TRP A 6 4.51 -6.86 -1.74
N THR A 7 5.35 -7.62 -2.45
CA THR A 7 6.40 -7.03 -3.29
C THR A 7 5.80 -6.20 -4.43
N ARG A 8 4.75 -6.71 -5.10
CA ARG A 8 4.06 -5.95 -6.16
C ARG A 8 3.40 -4.68 -5.62
N LEU A 9 2.75 -4.75 -4.46
CA LEU A 9 2.10 -3.57 -3.86
C LEU A 9 3.13 -2.51 -3.51
N ILE A 10 4.26 -2.89 -2.90
CA ILE A 10 5.34 -1.96 -2.57
C ILE A 10 5.90 -1.32 -3.85
N ASP A 11 6.11 -2.10 -4.91
CA ASP A 11 6.61 -1.57 -6.19
C ASP A 11 5.62 -0.58 -6.83
N PHE A 12 4.33 -0.91 -6.83
CA PHE A 12 3.27 0.00 -7.27
C PHE A 12 3.25 1.32 -6.46
N LEU A 13 3.29 1.23 -5.13
CA LEU A 13 3.32 2.41 -4.26
C LEU A 13 4.57 3.28 -4.52
N GLN A 14 5.73 2.66 -4.75
CA GLN A 14 6.96 3.40 -5.01
C GLN A 14 7.02 4.00 -6.41
N ARG A 15 6.61 3.26 -7.44
CA ARG A 15 6.79 3.65 -8.85
C ARG A 15 5.60 4.44 -9.39
N GLU A 16 4.39 3.95 -9.19
CA GLU A 16 3.19 4.55 -9.77
C GLU A 16 2.61 5.66 -8.89
N MET A 17 2.66 5.48 -7.58
CA MET A 17 2.13 6.45 -6.62
C MET A 17 3.20 7.42 -6.12
N ALA A 18 4.47 7.19 -6.48
CA ALA A 18 5.62 7.96 -6.05
C ALA A 18 5.71 8.15 -4.52
N LEU A 19 5.21 7.19 -3.74
CA LEU A 19 5.28 7.26 -2.29
C LEU A 19 6.73 7.14 -1.82
N PRO A 20 7.16 7.96 -0.87
CA PRO A 20 8.47 7.83 -0.26
C PRO A 20 8.55 6.49 0.49
N THR A 21 9.70 5.83 0.38
CA THR A 21 9.97 4.55 1.06
C THR A 21 9.69 4.63 2.56
N ALA A 22 9.93 5.79 3.19
CA ALA A 22 9.65 6.03 4.60
C ALA A 22 8.16 5.91 4.96
N ALA A 23 7.25 6.39 4.09
CA ALA A 23 5.80 6.26 4.31
C ALA A 23 5.37 4.79 4.21
N ILE A 24 5.92 4.06 3.24
CA ILE A 24 5.63 2.63 3.03
C ILE A 24 6.15 1.82 4.23
N ASP A 25 7.39 2.06 4.67
CA ASP A 25 7.97 1.40 5.85
C ASP A 25 7.16 1.68 7.13
N PHE A 26 6.69 2.91 7.30
CA PHE A 26 5.80 3.27 8.39
C PHE A 26 4.49 2.46 8.33
N GLY A 27 3.85 2.38 7.17
CA GLY A 27 2.63 1.59 7.00
C GLY A 27 2.85 0.10 7.26
N LEU A 28 3.98 -0.45 6.80
CA LEU A 28 4.35 -1.86 6.98
C LEU A 28 4.50 -2.25 8.45
N LYS A 29 4.95 -1.31 9.30
CA LYS A 29 5.10 -1.54 10.74
C LYS A 29 3.77 -1.56 11.50
N HIS A 30 2.71 -0.98 10.94
CA HIS A 30 1.42 -0.78 11.61
C HIS A 30 0.29 -1.66 11.06
N CYS A 31 0.53 -2.43 9.99
CA CYS A 31 -0.51 -3.23 9.33
C CYS A 31 -0.58 -4.69 9.77
N ASP A 32 0.11 -5.10 10.86
CA ASP A 32 0.13 -6.48 11.40
C ASP A 32 0.31 -7.58 10.32
N GLU A 33 1.19 -7.35 9.35
CA GLU A 33 1.40 -8.24 8.18
C GLU A 33 0.16 -8.51 7.30
N GLN A 34 -0.89 -7.69 7.43
CA GLN A 34 -2.08 -7.73 6.57
C GLN A 34 -1.97 -6.75 5.40
N VAL A 35 -1.86 -7.29 4.19
CA VAL A 35 -1.64 -6.49 2.97
C VAL A 35 -2.82 -5.57 2.64
N ASN A 36 -4.03 -5.97 3.04
CA ASN A 36 -5.26 -5.21 2.84
C ASN A 36 -5.40 -4.04 3.83
N LEU A 37 -4.64 -4.05 4.93
CA LEU A 37 -4.64 -2.96 5.90
C LEU A 37 -3.63 -1.87 5.55
N LEU A 38 -2.58 -2.18 4.77
CA LEU A 38 -1.58 -1.18 4.39
C LEU A 38 -2.19 0.09 3.79
N PRO A 39 -3.10 0.03 2.79
CA PRO A 39 -3.69 1.24 2.20
C PRO A 39 -4.45 2.07 3.24
N VAL A 40 -5.23 1.39 4.08
CA VAL A 40 -6.03 2.03 5.14
C VAL A 40 -5.13 2.70 6.17
N VAL A 41 -4.05 2.04 6.60
CA VAL A 41 -3.06 2.62 7.51
C VAL A 41 -2.44 3.86 6.88
N LEU A 42 -1.97 3.79 5.63
CA LEU A 42 -1.40 4.97 4.96
C LEU A 42 -2.38 6.16 4.94
N TRP A 43 -3.67 5.91 4.72
CA TRP A 43 -4.70 6.95 4.74
C TRP A 43 -4.98 7.48 6.15
N GLN A 44 -5.10 6.61 7.16
CA GLN A 44 -5.35 7.02 8.54
C GLN A 44 -4.26 7.95 9.10
N TYR A 45 -3.02 7.77 8.64
CA TYR A 45 -1.88 8.62 9.02
C TYR A 45 -1.65 9.80 8.06
N GLY A 46 -2.53 10.02 7.08
CA GLY A 46 -2.42 11.13 6.12
C GLY A 46 -1.25 11.00 5.13
N LEU A 47 -0.70 9.80 4.96
CA LEU A 47 0.39 9.51 4.02
C LEU A 47 -0.11 9.38 2.57
N VAL A 48 -1.42 9.13 2.40
CA VAL A 48 -2.11 9.13 1.10
C VAL A 48 -3.45 9.85 1.22
N SER A 49 -3.91 10.44 0.12
CA SER A 49 -5.27 11.01 0.04
C SER A 49 -6.33 9.92 -0.14
N LEU A 50 -7.61 10.29 -0.01
CA LEU A 50 -8.72 9.38 -0.28
C LEU A 50 -8.73 8.90 -1.75
N GLU A 51 -8.41 9.77 -2.71
CA GLU A 51 -8.29 9.40 -4.12
C GLU A 51 -7.15 8.41 -4.36
N GLN A 52 -6.03 8.59 -3.65
CA GLN A 52 -4.92 7.65 -3.70
C GLN A 52 -5.27 6.31 -3.04
N LEU A 53 -6.02 6.33 -1.93
CA LEU A 53 -6.52 5.13 -1.27
C LEU A 53 -7.37 4.29 -2.23
N ASP A 54 -8.32 4.92 -2.91
CA ASP A 54 -9.21 4.29 -3.89
C ASP A 54 -8.41 3.60 -4.99
N ARG A 55 -7.45 4.32 -5.59
CA ARG A 55 -6.55 3.77 -6.62
C ARG A 55 -5.72 2.58 -6.14
N ILE A 56 -5.29 2.58 -4.88
CA ILE A 56 -4.56 1.44 -4.30
C ILE A 56 -5.48 0.22 -4.17
N PHE A 57 -6.75 0.42 -3.80
CA PHE A 57 -7.74 -0.66 -3.72
C PHE A 57 -8.10 -1.22 -5.10
N ASP A 58 -8.36 -0.38 -6.10
CA ASP A 58 -8.55 -0.80 -7.49
C ASP A 58 -7.38 -1.66 -7.99
N TRP A 59 -6.15 -1.24 -7.70
CA TRP A 59 -4.95 -1.99 -8.07
C TRP A 59 -4.86 -3.34 -7.33
N LEU A 60 -5.26 -3.41 -6.05
CA LEU A 60 -5.29 -4.64 -5.27
C LEU A 60 -6.34 -5.65 -5.76
N GLU A 61 -7.44 -5.18 -6.32
CA GLU A 61 -8.48 -6.01 -6.94
C GLU A 61 -8.03 -6.54 -8.30
N THR A 62 -7.43 -5.70 -9.13
CA THR A 62 -6.94 -6.09 -10.47
C THR A 62 -5.72 -7.02 -10.40
N SER A 63 -4.86 -6.86 -9.39
CA SER A 63 -3.65 -7.69 -9.20
C SER A 63 -3.92 -9.09 -8.62
N GLN A 64 -5.19 -9.45 -8.39
CA GLN A 64 -5.61 -10.75 -7.88
C GLN A 64 -5.78 -11.84 -8.95
N SER A 65 -5.75 -11.47 -10.23
CA SER A 65 -5.88 -12.40 -11.38
C SER A 65 -4.55 -13.01 -11.83
#